data_AF-A0A7Y3HDL5-F1
#
_entry.id   AF-A0A7Y3HDL5-F1
#
_cell.length_a   1.000
_cell.length_b   1.000
_cell.length_c   1.000
_cell.angle_alpha   90.00
_cell.angle_beta   90.00
_cell.angle_gamma   90.00
#
_symmetry.space_group_name_H-M   'P 1'
#
loop_
_entity.id
_entity.type
_entity.pdbx_description
1 polymer ?
#
loop_
_entity_poly.entity_id
_entity_poly.type
_entity_poly.pdbx_seq_one_letter_code
_entity_poly.pdbx_strand_id
1 'polypeptide(L)'
;ELQSTIDRRAALEARRDQIAVDSKLVTRGIALTSPARLPSGDGREETRAGLIGVVAAAFAALAIAYSVAIRRRSFTNRAEPEIIIEAPIISEVPRFGDEGINTSLPVQDMPQTRTAESFRFAAAAIDIQSAASGARSLVVVSGNARDGKTTILANAAMAAAREGNRVLVIDADFGSQNLSQLLVGNIPPATGVTEVVETGADLRRAMVTVPIADGAALSLLSRGHRPVIAANFFRSAATRVFFEGIRDEFDLVLIDTPPLLHVAYTSIISRYADGALLVVNHGGAVSELEEVVDRLDFIGTKPIGYVYNRSPLRSDQTEIEGSLKDILGGGPTSGAAPTSGEPKKGRFQRRKKEKVEKAG
;
A
#
# COMPACT_ATOMS: atom_id res chain seq x y z
N GLU A 1 70.28 -60.75 -84.57
CA GLU A 1 69.89 -59.32 -84.62
C GLU A 1 68.41 -59.08 -84.93
N LEU A 2 67.75 -59.90 -85.75
CA LEU A 2 66.32 -59.70 -86.05
C LEU A 2 65.41 -59.86 -84.81
N GLN A 3 65.67 -60.86 -83.97
CA GLN A 3 64.85 -61.17 -82.79
C GLN A 3 64.85 -60.04 -81.74
N SER A 4 66.01 -59.44 -81.46
CA SER A 4 66.14 -58.34 -80.49
C SER A 4 65.44 -57.06 -80.98
N THR A 5 65.27 -56.90 -82.28
CA THR A 5 64.57 -55.75 -82.87
C THR A 5 63.04 -55.94 -82.75
N ILE A 6 62.55 -57.16 -82.87
CA ILE A 6 61.14 -57.52 -82.67
C ILE A 6 60.76 -57.35 -81.19
N ASP A 7 61.58 -57.86 -80.27
CA ASP A 7 61.30 -57.76 -78.83
C ASP A 7 61.32 -56.30 -78.35
N ARG A 8 62.25 -55.49 -78.89
CA ARG A 8 62.32 -54.06 -78.57
C ARG A 8 61.12 -53.29 -79.11
N ARG A 9 60.59 -53.68 -80.27
CA ARG A 9 59.36 -53.09 -80.83
C ARG A 9 58.13 -53.47 -79.98
N ALA A 10 58.00 -54.74 -79.60
CA ALA A 10 56.91 -55.20 -78.73
C ALA A 10 56.94 -54.50 -77.36
N ALA A 11 58.13 -54.32 -76.77
CA ALA A 11 58.28 -53.59 -75.51
C ALA A 11 57.93 -52.09 -75.63
N LEU A 12 58.25 -51.46 -76.77
CA LEU A 12 57.88 -50.08 -77.03
C LEU A 12 56.38 -49.91 -77.30
N GLU A 13 55.75 -50.88 -77.98
CA GLU A 13 54.30 -50.90 -78.20
C GLU A 13 53.56 -51.10 -76.87
N ALA A 14 53.99 -52.03 -76.02
CA ALA A 14 53.43 -52.21 -74.68
C ALA A 14 53.58 -50.94 -73.80
N ARG A 15 54.74 -50.27 -73.87
CA ARG A 15 54.98 -49.04 -73.12
C ARG A 15 54.14 -47.87 -73.63
N ARG A 16 53.89 -47.81 -74.94
CA ARG A 16 52.99 -46.82 -75.55
C ARG A 16 51.54 -47.04 -75.10
N ASP A 17 51.08 -48.29 -75.08
CA ASP A 17 49.71 -48.62 -74.67
C ASP A 17 49.48 -48.30 -73.19
N GLN A 18 50.48 -48.55 -72.34
CA GLN A 18 50.41 -48.21 -70.93
C GLN A 18 50.37 -46.69 -70.70
N ILE A 19 51.20 -45.91 -71.41
CA ILE A 19 51.16 -44.45 -71.35
C ILE A 19 49.82 -43.91 -71.91
N ALA A 20 49.22 -44.56 -72.90
CA ALA A 20 47.92 -44.20 -73.43
C ALA A 20 46.76 -44.46 -72.44
N VAL A 21 46.88 -45.49 -71.59
CA VAL A 21 45.91 -45.75 -70.51
C VAL A 21 46.10 -44.75 -69.37
N ASP A 22 47.35 -44.51 -68.93
CA ASP A 22 47.63 -43.57 -67.83
C ASP A 22 47.27 -42.13 -68.19
N SER A 23 47.54 -41.69 -69.43
CA SER A 23 47.11 -40.36 -69.90
C SER A 23 45.58 -40.20 -69.97
N LYS A 24 44.84 -41.28 -70.22
CA LYS A 24 43.36 -41.27 -70.16
C LYS A 24 42.84 -41.19 -68.72
N LEU A 25 43.55 -41.73 -67.74
CA LEU A 25 43.20 -41.64 -66.32
C LEU A 25 43.54 -40.26 -65.73
N VAL A 26 44.64 -39.64 -66.15
CA VAL A 26 45.08 -38.33 -65.62
C VAL A 26 44.25 -37.15 -66.17
N THR A 27 43.60 -37.29 -67.34
CA THR A 27 42.85 -36.18 -67.96
C THR A 27 41.37 -36.11 -67.52
N ARG A 28 40.86 -37.11 -66.80
CA ARG A 28 39.54 -37.03 -66.14
C ARG A 28 39.76 -37.01 -64.63
N GLY A 29 39.97 -35.82 -64.09
CA GLY A 29 39.79 -35.59 -62.67
C GLY A 29 38.40 -36.09 -62.27
N ILE A 30 38.34 -37.21 -61.57
CA ILE A 30 37.10 -37.67 -60.93
C ILE A 30 36.92 -36.75 -59.73
N ALA A 31 36.37 -35.55 -59.98
CA ALA A 31 35.83 -34.75 -58.91
C ALA A 31 34.61 -35.51 -58.39
N LEU A 32 34.75 -36.12 -57.20
CA LEU A 32 33.62 -36.63 -56.41
C LEU A 32 32.75 -35.43 -56.02
N THR A 33 32.00 -34.92 -56.98
CA THR A 33 30.96 -33.94 -56.76
C THR A 33 29.72 -34.72 -56.39
N SER A 34 29.47 -34.83 -55.09
CA SER A 34 28.11 -35.13 -54.65
C SER A 34 27.26 -33.92 -55.01
N PRO A 35 26.26 -34.02 -55.91
CA PRO A 35 25.37 -32.89 -56.14
C PRO A 35 24.71 -32.52 -54.81
N ALA A 36 24.71 -31.23 -54.48
CA ALA A 36 24.01 -30.74 -53.29
C ALA A 36 22.53 -31.12 -53.43
N ARG A 37 22.07 -32.05 -52.58
CA ARG A 37 20.64 -32.36 -52.50
C ARG A 37 19.98 -31.20 -51.77
N LEU A 38 19.06 -30.53 -52.45
CA LEU A 38 18.13 -29.62 -51.78
C LEU A 38 17.44 -30.39 -50.64
N PRO A 39 17.33 -29.83 -49.42
CA PRO A 39 16.61 -30.47 -48.34
C PRO A 39 15.20 -30.81 -48.84
N SER A 40 14.88 -32.09 -48.90
CA SER A 40 13.60 -32.61 -49.42
C SER A 40 12.51 -32.65 -48.35
N GLY A 41 12.73 -32.00 -47.21
CA GLY A 41 11.71 -31.82 -46.18
C GLY A 41 10.72 -30.74 -46.60
N ASP A 42 9.43 -31.01 -46.44
CA ASP A 42 8.39 -30.00 -46.60
C ASP A 42 8.58 -28.93 -45.50
N GLY A 43 9.13 -27.75 -45.83
CA GLY A 43 9.35 -26.64 -44.87
C GLY A 43 8.08 -26.19 -44.12
N ARG A 44 6.92 -26.73 -44.49
CA ARG A 44 5.67 -26.68 -43.71
C ARG A 44 5.79 -27.31 -42.32
N GLU A 45 6.64 -28.31 -42.10
CA GLU A 45 6.81 -28.92 -40.77
C GLU A 45 7.59 -28.01 -39.80
N GLU A 46 8.69 -27.42 -40.26
CA GLU A 46 9.47 -26.46 -39.45
C GLU A 46 8.68 -25.18 -39.14
N THR A 47 7.90 -24.68 -40.11
CA THR A 47 7.02 -23.52 -39.90
C THR A 47 5.84 -23.83 -38.96
N ARG A 48 5.27 -25.05 -39.00
CA ARG A 48 4.24 -25.50 -38.04
C ARG A 48 4.81 -25.62 -36.63
N ALA A 49 6.00 -26.20 -36.47
CA ALA A 49 6.66 -26.29 -35.17
C ALA A 49 6.97 -24.90 -34.59
N GLY A 50 7.44 -23.97 -35.42
CA GLY A 50 7.62 -22.57 -35.03
C GLY A 50 6.32 -21.91 -34.60
N LEU A 51 5.23 -22.09 -35.35
CA LEU A 51 3.91 -21.55 -35.00
C LEU A 51 3.39 -22.11 -33.67
N ILE A 52 3.50 -23.41 -33.45
CA ILE A 52 3.12 -24.06 -32.18
C ILE A 52 3.95 -23.51 -31.04
N GLY A 53 5.26 -23.32 -31.22
CA GLY A 53 6.14 -22.73 -30.23
C GLY A 53 5.73 -21.31 -29.84
N VAL A 54 5.40 -20.45 -30.83
CA VAL A 54 4.91 -19.08 -30.58
C VAL A 54 3.59 -19.10 -29.81
N VAL A 55 2.65 -19.95 -30.21
CA VAL A 55 1.35 -20.08 -29.55
C VAL A 55 1.53 -20.55 -28.11
N ALA A 56 2.34 -21.60 -27.88
CA ALA A 56 2.62 -22.12 -26.55
C ALA A 56 3.30 -21.08 -25.65
N ALA A 57 4.27 -20.33 -26.19
CA ALA A 57 4.93 -19.24 -25.47
C ALA A 57 3.95 -18.12 -25.10
N ALA A 58 3.03 -17.74 -25.99
CA ALA A 58 2.00 -16.75 -25.70
C ALA A 58 1.05 -17.20 -24.58
N PHE A 59 0.62 -18.46 -24.60
CA PHE A 59 -0.19 -19.02 -23.50
C PHE A 59 0.57 -19.06 -22.17
N ALA A 60 1.82 -19.49 -22.19
CA ALA A 60 2.66 -19.49 -20.99
C ALA A 60 2.87 -18.07 -20.43
N ALA A 61 3.14 -17.10 -21.30
CA ALA A 61 3.28 -15.70 -20.91
C ALA A 61 1.98 -15.14 -20.30
N LEU A 62 0.82 -15.44 -20.90
CA LEU A 62 -0.48 -15.04 -20.37
C LEU A 62 -0.76 -15.68 -19.01
N ALA A 63 -0.46 -16.98 -18.85
CA ALA A 63 -0.64 -17.69 -17.59
C ALA A 63 0.25 -17.10 -16.48
N ILE A 64 1.51 -16.76 -16.78
CA ILE A 64 2.41 -16.09 -15.84
C ILE A 64 1.89 -14.69 -15.51
N ALA A 65 1.48 -13.89 -16.50
CA ALA A 65 0.96 -12.55 -16.28
C ALA A 65 -0.31 -12.57 -15.40
N TYR A 66 -1.23 -13.49 -15.68
CA TYR A 66 -2.44 -13.70 -14.88
C TYR A 66 -2.12 -14.13 -13.44
N SER A 67 -1.18 -15.06 -13.27
CA SER A 67 -0.73 -15.52 -11.95
C SER A 67 -0.10 -14.39 -11.13
N VAL A 68 0.71 -13.53 -11.76
CA VAL A 68 1.30 -12.35 -11.11
C VAL A 68 0.22 -11.32 -10.77
N ALA A 69 -0.77 -11.11 -11.64
CA ALA A 69 -1.87 -10.17 -11.41
C ALA A 69 -2.73 -10.57 -10.21
N ILE A 70 -3.08 -11.85 -10.06
CA ILE A 70 -3.88 -12.34 -8.92
C ILE A 70 -3.11 -12.24 -7.61
N ARG A 71 -1.78 -12.36 -7.62
CA ARG A 71 -0.95 -12.22 -6.42
C ARG A 71 -0.80 -10.77 -5.95
N ARG A 72 -1.12 -9.78 -6.78
CA ARG A 72 -1.01 -8.35 -6.47
C ARG A 72 -2.37 -7.71 -6.25
N ARG A 73 -3.21 -8.32 -5.40
CA ARG A 73 -4.46 -7.70 -5.00
C ARG A 73 -4.17 -6.55 -4.05
N SER A 74 -4.79 -5.41 -4.33
CA SER A 74 -4.76 -4.24 -3.47
C SER A 74 -6.15 -3.67 -3.28
N PHE A 75 -6.36 -3.01 -2.15
CA PHE A 75 -7.65 -2.41 -1.83
C PHE A 75 -7.92 -1.20 -2.70
N THR A 76 -9.01 -1.26 -3.47
CA THR A 76 -9.53 -0.10 -4.21
C THR A 76 -10.84 0.42 -3.61
N ASN A 77 -11.56 -0.45 -2.89
CA ASN A 77 -12.81 -0.15 -2.23
C ASN A 77 -12.60 -0.14 -0.70
N ARG A 78 -13.12 0.89 -0.04
CA ARG A 78 -13.04 1.07 1.42
C ARG A 78 -13.78 0.00 2.21
N ALA A 79 -14.76 -0.69 1.62
CA ALA A 79 -15.56 -1.71 2.28
C ALA A 79 -14.93 -3.12 2.23
N GLU A 80 -13.95 -3.34 1.35
CA GLU A 80 -13.28 -4.66 1.25
C GLU A 80 -12.51 -5.04 2.53
N PRO A 81 -11.78 -4.13 3.21
CA PRO A 81 -11.09 -4.45 4.46
C PRO A 81 -12.03 -4.92 5.58
N GLU A 82 -13.26 -4.43 5.65
CA GLU A 82 -14.25 -4.79 6.68
C GLU A 82 -14.50 -6.29 6.75
N ILE A 83 -14.50 -6.97 5.58
CA ILE A 83 -14.72 -8.42 5.47
C ILE A 83 -13.54 -9.21 6.09
N ILE A 84 -12.32 -8.68 5.98
CA ILE A 84 -11.10 -9.35 6.46
C ILE A 84 -10.87 -9.04 7.93
N ILE A 85 -11.12 -7.79 8.34
CA ILE A 85 -10.88 -7.32 9.72
C ILE A 85 -12.01 -7.76 10.65
N GLU A 86 -13.19 -8.05 10.12
CA GLU A 86 -14.42 -8.31 10.88
C GLU A 86 -14.77 -7.19 11.87
N ALA A 87 -14.42 -5.95 11.52
CA ALA A 87 -14.69 -4.76 12.31
C ALA A 87 -15.04 -3.57 11.40
N PRO A 88 -15.88 -2.62 11.87
CA PRO A 88 -16.42 -1.57 11.02
C PRO A 88 -15.36 -0.55 10.59
N ILE A 89 -15.63 0.12 9.48
CA ILE A 89 -14.89 1.33 9.11
C ILE A 89 -15.20 2.45 10.11
N ILE A 90 -14.15 2.97 10.75
CA ILE A 90 -14.21 4.10 11.68
C ILE A 90 -14.27 5.41 10.90
N SER A 91 -13.42 5.53 9.88
CA SER A 91 -13.38 6.71 9.01
C SER A 91 -12.65 6.41 7.71
N GLU A 92 -12.98 7.19 6.69
CA GLU A 92 -12.25 7.26 5.43
C GLU A 92 -11.51 8.60 5.39
N VAL A 93 -10.18 8.56 5.32
CA VAL A 93 -9.33 9.76 5.29
C VAL A 93 -8.79 9.94 3.87
N PRO A 94 -9.15 11.05 3.19
CA PRO A 94 -8.64 11.35 1.87
C PRO A 94 -7.13 11.58 1.87
N ARG A 95 -6.52 11.45 0.69
CA ARG A 95 -5.13 11.88 0.51
C ARG A 95 -5.03 13.40 0.67
N PHE A 96 -4.19 13.84 1.60
CA PHE A 96 -4.03 15.26 1.95
C PHE A 96 -3.70 16.16 0.74
N GLY A 97 -2.85 15.66 -0.16
CA GLY A 97 -2.45 16.39 -1.37
C GLY A 97 -3.61 16.68 -2.35
N ASP A 98 -4.67 15.86 -2.32
CA ASP A 98 -5.82 16.06 -3.20
C ASP A 98 -6.66 17.29 -2.77
N GLU A 99 -6.57 17.70 -1.49
CA GLU A 99 -7.16 18.93 -0.94
C GLU A 99 -6.15 20.08 -0.81
N GLY A 100 -4.91 19.92 -1.30
CA GLY A 100 -3.84 20.92 -1.15
C GLY A 100 -3.36 21.10 0.29
N ILE A 101 -3.58 20.12 1.16
CA ILE A 101 -3.13 20.15 2.55
C ILE A 101 -1.64 19.80 2.61
N ASN A 102 -0.84 20.74 3.12
CA ASN A 102 0.62 20.61 3.24
C ASN A 102 1.11 20.39 4.67
N THR A 103 0.21 20.12 5.61
CA THR A 103 0.52 19.79 7.00
C THR A 103 0.23 18.33 7.31
N SER A 104 0.91 17.79 8.33
CA SER A 104 0.59 16.50 8.93
C SER A 104 -0.53 16.58 9.98
N LEU A 105 -0.93 17.78 10.42
CA LEU A 105 -1.94 17.99 11.46
C LEU A 105 -3.11 18.86 10.96
N PRO A 106 -3.85 18.44 9.92
CA PRO A 106 -4.97 19.22 9.38
C PRO A 106 -6.07 19.53 10.40
N VAL A 107 -6.28 18.70 11.43
CA VAL A 107 -7.26 18.99 12.50
C VAL A 107 -6.92 20.27 13.26
N GLN A 108 -5.63 20.58 13.39
CA GLN A 108 -5.13 21.78 14.05
C GLN A 108 -4.95 22.94 13.07
N ASP A 109 -4.25 22.71 11.95
CA ASP A 109 -3.81 23.81 11.08
C ASP A 109 -4.83 24.19 10.01
N MET A 110 -5.69 23.24 9.61
CA MET A 110 -6.69 23.42 8.54
C MET A 110 -8.05 22.80 8.94
N PRO A 111 -8.66 23.22 10.06
CA PRO A 111 -9.83 22.55 10.67
C PRO A 111 -11.10 22.59 9.81
N GLN A 112 -11.11 23.44 8.78
CA GLN A 112 -12.20 23.70 7.84
C GLN A 112 -12.20 22.75 6.62
N THR A 113 -11.26 21.80 6.57
CA THR A 113 -11.11 20.84 5.46
C THR A 113 -11.96 19.59 5.67
N ARG A 114 -12.25 18.84 4.60
CA ARG A 114 -12.99 17.56 4.72
C ARG A 114 -12.11 16.50 5.35
N THR A 115 -10.80 16.59 5.13
CA THR A 115 -9.82 15.79 5.85
C THR A 115 -9.95 15.99 7.36
N ALA A 116 -10.03 17.24 7.85
CA ALA A 116 -10.26 17.52 9.28
C ALA A 116 -11.63 16.99 9.76
N GLU A 117 -12.68 17.10 8.93
CA GLU A 117 -14.00 16.51 9.23
C GLU A 117 -13.94 14.98 9.34
N SER A 118 -13.16 14.32 8.48
CA SER A 118 -12.96 12.86 8.51
C SER A 118 -12.35 12.40 9.84
N PHE A 119 -11.49 13.22 10.45
CA PHE A 119 -10.95 12.94 11.79
C PHE A 119 -11.96 13.22 12.92
N ARG A 120 -12.87 14.18 12.76
CA ARG A 120 -14.01 14.35 13.70
C ARG A 120 -14.96 13.15 13.63
N PHE A 121 -15.28 12.68 12.44
CA PHE A 121 -16.00 11.40 12.27
C PHE A 121 -15.25 10.23 12.92
N ALA A 122 -13.92 10.18 12.77
CA ALA A 122 -13.11 9.14 13.40
C ALA A 122 -13.19 9.21 14.93
N ALA A 123 -13.11 10.40 15.53
CA ALA A 123 -13.21 10.60 16.97
C ALA A 123 -14.55 10.13 17.52
N ALA A 124 -15.66 10.57 16.92
CA ALA A 124 -17.01 10.14 17.31
C ALA A 124 -17.22 8.63 17.13
N ALA A 125 -16.73 8.04 16.03
CA ALA A 125 -16.86 6.61 15.80
C ALA A 125 -16.00 5.78 16.77
N ILE A 126 -14.79 6.24 17.09
CA ILE A 126 -13.94 5.63 18.13
C ILE A 126 -14.68 5.65 19.47
N ASP A 127 -15.24 6.79 19.88
CA ASP A 127 -15.98 6.92 21.13
C ASP A 127 -17.14 5.91 21.23
N ILE A 128 -17.94 5.81 20.16
CA ILE A 128 -19.06 4.84 20.07
C ILE A 128 -18.55 3.39 20.17
N GLN A 129 -17.50 3.03 19.44
CA GLN A 129 -16.96 1.67 19.46
C GLN A 129 -16.28 1.32 20.78
N SER A 130 -15.56 2.27 21.37
CA SER A 130 -14.96 2.16 22.70
C SER A 130 -16.02 1.96 23.78
N ALA A 131 -17.11 2.73 23.73
CA ALA A 131 -18.24 2.55 24.65
C ALA A 131 -18.92 1.18 24.50
N ALA A 132 -19.10 0.70 23.27
CA ALA A 132 -19.72 -0.60 22.99
C ALA A 132 -18.86 -1.80 23.43
N SER A 133 -17.54 -1.71 23.24
CA SER A 133 -16.58 -2.77 23.60
C SER A 133 -16.06 -2.68 25.03
N GLY A 134 -16.23 -1.53 25.69
CA GLY A 134 -15.57 -1.21 26.96
C GLY A 134 -14.07 -0.89 26.83
N ALA A 135 -13.56 -0.74 25.60
CA ALA A 135 -12.15 -0.46 25.34
C ALA A 135 -11.82 1.02 25.59
N ARG A 136 -10.85 1.27 26.47
CA ARG A 136 -10.33 2.63 26.74
C ARG A 136 -8.91 2.81 26.22
N SER A 137 -8.15 1.73 26.09
CA SER A 137 -6.79 1.73 25.54
C SER A 137 -6.75 1.04 24.19
N LEU A 138 -6.34 1.78 23.16
CA LEU A 138 -6.27 1.29 21.79
C LEU A 138 -4.84 1.35 21.28
N VAL A 139 -4.36 0.22 20.75
CA VAL A 139 -3.12 0.20 19.98
C VAL A 139 -3.41 0.56 18.53
N VAL A 140 -2.69 1.53 17.96
CA VAL A 140 -2.84 1.87 16.54
C VAL A 140 -1.80 1.09 15.74
N VAL A 141 -2.28 0.26 14.80
CA VAL A 141 -1.45 -0.71 14.07
C VAL A 141 -1.71 -0.68 12.56
N SER A 142 -0.74 -1.19 11.81
CA SER A 142 -0.72 -1.32 10.36
C SER A 142 0.35 -2.34 9.99
N GLY A 143 0.28 -2.87 8.77
CA GLY A 143 1.23 -3.89 8.34
C GLY A 143 2.63 -3.34 8.13
N ASN A 144 2.74 -2.14 7.54
CA ASN A 144 3.99 -1.60 7.05
C ASN A 144 4.39 -0.25 7.67
N ALA A 145 5.67 0.09 7.46
CA ALA A 145 6.15 1.44 7.72
C ALA A 145 5.50 2.42 6.74
N ARG A 146 5.31 3.67 7.19
CA ARG A 146 4.76 4.77 6.36
C ARG A 146 3.30 4.60 5.96
N ASP A 147 2.53 3.75 6.65
CA ASP A 147 1.09 3.67 6.41
C ASP A 147 0.30 4.87 6.92
N GLY A 148 0.94 5.77 7.66
CA GLY A 148 0.31 6.95 8.23
C GLY A 148 -0.24 6.77 9.64
N LYS A 149 0.02 5.64 10.32
CA LYS A 149 -0.40 5.37 11.71
C LYS A 149 -0.25 6.57 12.65
N THR A 150 0.97 7.07 12.82
CA THR A 150 1.27 8.20 13.70
C THR A 150 0.45 9.44 13.33
N THR A 151 0.28 9.73 12.04
CA THR A 151 -0.52 10.86 11.55
C THR A 151 -2.01 10.68 11.84
N ILE A 152 -2.54 9.49 11.59
CA ILE A 152 -3.94 9.14 11.87
C ILE A 152 -4.20 9.22 13.37
N LEU A 153 -3.34 8.61 14.18
CA LEU A 153 -3.41 8.61 15.64
C LEU A 153 -3.41 10.05 16.18
N ALA A 154 -2.45 10.88 15.76
CA ALA A 154 -2.33 12.26 16.25
C ALA A 154 -3.58 13.10 15.93
N ASN A 155 -4.07 13.03 14.69
CA ASN A 155 -5.25 13.81 14.29
C ASN A 155 -6.54 13.29 14.93
N ALA A 156 -6.72 11.97 15.04
CA ALA A 156 -7.87 11.38 15.73
C ALA A 156 -7.86 11.74 17.23
N ALA A 157 -6.69 11.70 17.87
CA ALA A 157 -6.51 12.14 19.26
C ALA A 157 -6.87 13.62 19.45
N MET A 158 -6.41 14.48 18.54
CA MET A 158 -6.73 15.90 18.57
C MET A 158 -8.21 16.17 18.38
N ALA A 159 -8.86 15.46 17.46
CA ALA A 159 -10.31 15.57 17.25
C ALA A 159 -11.08 15.11 18.50
N ALA A 160 -10.74 13.97 19.08
CA ALA A 160 -11.38 13.46 20.29
C ALA A 160 -11.18 14.40 21.50
N ALA A 161 -9.99 15.00 21.64
CA ALA A 161 -9.74 15.98 22.70
C ALA A 161 -10.57 17.27 22.52
N ARG A 162 -10.80 17.71 21.27
CA ARG A 162 -11.70 18.85 20.98
C ARG A 162 -13.16 18.54 21.27
N GLU A 163 -13.56 17.28 21.22
CA GLU A 163 -14.90 16.81 21.61
C GLU A 163 -15.06 16.69 23.14
N GLY A 164 -13.99 16.98 23.91
CA GLY A 164 -14.02 17.04 25.37
C GLY A 164 -13.48 15.78 26.06
N ASN A 165 -13.01 14.78 25.31
CA ASN A 165 -12.41 13.59 25.90
C ASN A 165 -11.06 13.90 26.55
N ARG A 166 -10.79 13.29 27.71
CA ARG A 166 -9.44 13.27 28.28
C ARG A 166 -8.62 12.24 27.52
N VAL A 167 -7.86 12.72 26.54
CA VAL A 167 -7.04 11.87 25.66
C VAL A 167 -5.59 11.81 26.12
N LEU A 168 -5.06 10.59 26.24
CA LEU A 168 -3.63 10.31 26.36
C LEU A 168 -3.13 9.65 25.07
N VAL A 169 -2.03 10.16 24.54
CA VAL A 169 -1.27 9.48 23.48
C VAL A 169 0.08 9.03 24.01
N ILE A 170 0.48 7.80 23.71
CA ILE A 170 1.75 7.22 24.16
C ILE A 170 2.62 6.94 22.94
N ASP A 171 3.83 7.52 22.92
CA ASP A 171 4.82 7.23 21.88
C ASP A 171 5.63 5.98 22.24
N ALA A 172 5.11 4.82 21.83
CA ALA A 172 5.74 3.52 22.09
C ALA A 172 6.55 2.99 20.88
N ASP A 173 6.72 3.78 19.81
CA ASP A 173 7.72 3.52 18.77
C ASP A 173 9.08 4.05 19.21
N PHE A 174 9.80 3.24 19.99
CA PHE A 174 11.11 3.61 20.50
C PHE A 174 12.16 3.77 19.38
N GLY A 175 11.88 3.31 18.16
CA GLY A 175 12.75 3.47 17.01
C GLY A 175 12.66 4.88 16.43
N SER A 176 11.47 5.25 15.93
CA SER A 176 11.31 6.50 15.19
C SER A 176 10.90 7.70 16.03
N GLN A 177 10.12 7.49 17.10
CA GLN A 177 9.54 8.55 17.95
C GLN A 177 8.87 9.67 17.13
N ASN A 178 8.22 9.27 16.03
CA ASN A 178 7.59 10.21 15.11
C ASN A 178 6.41 10.94 15.76
N LEU A 179 5.71 10.31 16.72
CA LEU A 179 4.57 10.93 17.40
C LEU A 179 5.01 12.14 18.22
N SER A 180 6.04 11.96 19.05
CA SER A 180 6.59 13.04 19.87
C SER A 180 7.11 14.18 18.98
N GLN A 181 7.86 13.85 17.94
CA GLN A 181 8.35 14.85 16.97
C GLN A 181 7.20 15.59 16.28
N LEU A 182 6.12 14.90 15.94
CA LEU A 182 4.96 15.49 15.27
C LEU A 182 4.19 16.46 16.17
N LEU A 183 3.99 16.11 17.45
CA LEU A 183 3.13 16.88 18.35
C LEU A 183 3.85 18.02 19.06
N VAL A 184 5.13 17.82 19.43
CA VAL A 184 5.86 18.80 20.23
C VAL A 184 7.19 19.24 19.59
N GLY A 185 7.56 18.69 18.43
CA GLY A 185 8.81 19.01 17.76
C GLY A 185 10.04 18.36 18.40
N ASN A 186 11.22 18.88 18.08
CA ASN A 186 12.51 18.38 18.57
C ASN A 186 12.87 18.93 19.97
N ILE A 187 11.96 18.76 20.94
CA ILE A 187 12.23 19.14 22.33
C ILE A 187 13.14 18.05 22.94
N PRO A 188 14.17 18.43 23.75
CA PRO A 188 14.98 17.45 24.47
C PRO A 188 14.09 16.47 25.24
N PRO A 189 14.42 15.16 25.22
CA PRO A 189 13.55 14.17 25.85
C PRO A 189 13.43 14.47 27.34
N ALA A 190 12.21 14.79 27.76
CA ALA A 190 11.84 14.92 29.17
C ALA A 190 11.69 13.52 29.79
N THR A 191 11.27 13.47 31.06
CA THR A 191 10.76 12.24 31.67
C THR A 191 9.58 11.71 30.83
N GLY A 192 9.57 10.41 30.53
CA GLY A 192 8.53 9.76 29.73
C GLY A 192 8.22 8.36 30.25
N VAL A 193 7.67 7.50 29.38
CA VAL A 193 7.21 6.15 29.75
C VAL A 193 8.32 5.28 30.33
N THR A 194 9.56 5.44 29.84
CA THR A 194 10.69 4.65 30.37
C THR A 194 11.06 5.03 31.79
N GLU A 195 11.03 6.31 32.16
CA GLU A 195 11.25 6.75 33.54
C GLU A 195 10.08 6.35 34.45
N VAL A 196 8.83 6.58 34.01
CA VAL A 196 7.64 6.21 34.81
C VAL A 196 7.69 4.74 35.21
N VAL A 197 7.99 3.85 34.25
CA VAL A 197 8.01 2.41 34.49
C VAL A 197 9.24 1.96 35.27
N GLU A 198 10.44 2.47 34.94
CA GLU A 198 11.69 1.93 35.50
C GLU A 198 12.19 2.64 36.76
N THR A 199 11.77 3.89 37.04
CA THR A 199 12.10 4.60 38.29
C THR A 199 10.90 4.81 39.20
N GLY A 200 9.67 4.64 38.70
CA GLY A 200 8.47 5.10 39.41
C GLY A 200 8.34 6.62 39.40
N ALA A 201 8.83 7.30 38.37
CA ALA A 201 8.60 8.73 38.20
C ALA A 201 7.09 9.04 38.16
N ASP A 202 6.71 10.19 38.70
CA ASP A 202 5.31 10.63 38.71
C ASP A 202 4.79 10.81 37.28
N LEU A 203 3.74 10.07 36.95
CA LEU A 203 3.11 10.06 35.63
C LEU A 203 2.65 11.47 35.21
N ARG A 204 2.01 12.24 36.10
CA ARG A 204 1.50 13.58 35.76
C ARG A 204 2.62 14.54 35.40
N ARG A 205 3.78 14.41 36.03
CA ARG A 205 4.99 15.19 35.71
C ARG A 205 5.71 14.71 34.45
N ALA A 206 5.56 13.43 34.09
CA ALA A 206 6.15 12.87 32.87
C ALA A 206 5.32 13.17 31.60
N MET A 207 4.04 13.51 31.74
CA MET A 207 3.20 13.88 30.62
C MET A 207 3.44 15.31 30.16
N VAL A 208 3.45 15.50 28.85
CA VAL A 208 3.47 16.82 28.20
C VAL A 208 2.06 17.17 27.77
N THR A 209 1.56 18.33 28.20
CA THR A 209 0.30 18.86 27.69
C THR A 209 0.52 19.46 26.30
N VAL A 210 -0.17 18.92 25.30
CA VAL A 210 -0.13 19.40 23.91
C VAL A 210 -1.35 20.30 23.69
N PRO A 211 -1.15 21.62 23.52
CA PRO A 211 -2.26 22.55 23.29
C PRO A 211 -2.86 22.34 21.90
N ILE A 212 -4.18 22.43 21.80
CA ILE A 212 -4.96 22.35 20.56
C ILE A 212 -5.75 23.65 20.40
N ALA A 213 -6.24 23.94 19.20
CA ALA A 213 -7.15 25.06 18.96
C ALA A 213 -8.38 25.02 19.91
N ASP A 214 -8.99 26.18 20.12
CA ASP A 214 -10.19 26.37 20.94
C ASP A 214 -10.03 26.03 22.43
N GLY A 215 -8.79 26.02 22.94
CA GLY A 215 -8.50 25.79 24.36
C GLY A 215 -8.53 24.32 24.79
N ALA A 216 -8.71 23.39 23.85
CA ALA A 216 -8.58 21.96 24.09
C ALA A 216 -7.09 21.58 24.25
N ALA A 217 -6.83 20.43 24.87
CA ALA A 217 -5.50 19.87 24.99
C ALA A 217 -5.56 18.34 25.08
N LEU A 218 -4.48 17.69 24.68
CA LEU A 218 -4.26 16.26 24.91
C LEU A 218 -2.99 16.04 25.73
N SER A 219 -2.88 14.90 26.38
CA SER A 219 -1.66 14.50 27.09
C SER A 219 -0.80 13.61 26.20
N LEU A 220 0.49 13.92 26.09
CA LEU A 220 1.49 13.09 25.43
C LEU A 220 2.40 12.47 26.48
N LEU A 221 2.54 11.15 26.46
CA LEU A 221 3.62 10.44 27.16
C LEU A 221 4.65 9.97 26.13
N SER A 222 5.78 10.69 26.07
CA SER A 222 6.89 10.34 25.19
C SER A 222 7.62 9.09 25.67
N ARG A 223 8.56 8.56 24.86
CA ARG A 223 9.47 7.49 25.27
C ARG A 223 10.27 7.84 26.54
N GLY A 224 10.70 9.10 26.66
CA GLY A 224 11.68 9.51 27.65
C GLY A 224 13.14 9.27 27.23
N HIS A 225 14.08 9.49 28.14
CA HIS A 225 15.52 9.51 27.85
C HIS A 225 16.28 8.30 28.44
N ARG A 226 15.63 7.45 29.24
CA ARG A 226 16.29 6.33 29.89
C ARG A 226 16.76 5.29 28.86
N PRO A 227 18.05 4.92 28.86
CA PRO A 227 18.56 3.88 27.97
C PRO A 227 17.97 2.52 28.35
N VAL A 228 17.15 1.95 27.45
CA VAL A 228 16.54 0.62 27.61
C VAL A 228 16.56 -0.13 26.29
N ILE A 229 16.57 -1.46 26.36
CA ILE A 229 16.29 -2.34 25.21
C ILE A 229 14.78 -2.50 25.12
N ALA A 230 14.14 -1.99 24.07
CA ALA A 230 12.68 -1.95 23.92
C ALA A 230 12.03 -3.33 24.16
N ALA A 231 12.58 -4.40 23.57
CA ALA A 231 12.05 -5.75 23.74
C ALA A 231 12.09 -6.26 25.19
N ASN A 232 13.03 -5.80 26.01
CA ASN A 232 13.11 -6.16 27.44
C ASN A 232 12.16 -5.28 28.26
N PHE A 233 12.16 -3.98 27.98
CA PHE A 233 11.26 -3.02 28.61
C PHE A 233 9.81 -3.47 28.50
N PHE A 234 9.32 -3.74 27.29
CA PHE A 234 7.92 -4.13 27.09
C PHE A 234 7.55 -5.51 27.64
N ARG A 235 8.53 -6.39 27.94
CA ARG A 235 8.27 -7.68 28.60
C ARG A 235 8.25 -7.60 30.13
N SER A 236 8.70 -6.48 30.70
CA SER A 236 8.80 -6.36 32.15
C SER A 236 7.40 -6.37 32.79
N ALA A 237 7.31 -6.92 33.99
CA ALA A 237 6.06 -6.91 34.76
C ALA A 237 5.60 -5.47 35.07
N ALA A 238 6.55 -4.55 35.30
CA ALA A 238 6.26 -3.15 35.54
C ALA A 238 5.58 -2.48 34.33
N THR A 239 6.04 -2.76 33.11
CA THR A 239 5.40 -2.24 31.90
C THR A 239 3.98 -2.75 31.74
N ARG A 240 3.76 -4.05 31.99
CA ARG A 240 2.41 -4.62 31.96
C ARG A 240 1.48 -3.91 32.94
N VAL A 241 1.91 -3.77 34.20
CA VAL A 241 1.12 -3.10 35.25
C VAL A 241 0.82 -1.65 34.86
N PHE A 242 1.80 -0.95 34.27
CA PHE A 242 1.61 0.43 33.80
C PHE A 242 0.51 0.53 32.73
N PHE A 243 0.59 -0.26 31.65
CA PHE A 243 -0.40 -0.20 30.56
C PHE A 243 -1.79 -0.72 30.99
N GLU A 244 -1.87 -1.69 31.90
CA GLU A 244 -3.15 -2.17 32.45
C GLU A 244 -3.81 -1.12 33.36
N GLY A 245 -3.03 -0.28 34.06
CA GLY A 245 -3.54 0.74 34.98
C GLY A 245 -3.86 2.10 34.38
N ILE A 246 -3.16 2.50 33.31
CA ILE A 246 -3.29 3.86 32.73
C ILE A 246 -4.68 4.15 32.13
N ARG A 247 -5.39 3.11 31.70
CA ARG A 247 -6.68 3.21 31.02
C ARG A 247 -7.82 3.72 31.91
N ASP A 248 -7.64 3.81 33.23
CA ASP A 248 -8.65 4.34 34.15
C ASP A 248 -8.53 5.85 34.40
N GLU A 249 -7.41 6.47 34.04
CA GLU A 249 -7.20 7.92 34.23
C GLU A 249 -7.72 8.77 33.07
N PHE A 250 -7.92 8.16 31.90
CA PHE A 250 -8.27 8.81 30.64
C PHE A 250 -9.53 8.19 30.03
N ASP A 251 -10.25 9.00 29.26
CA ASP A 251 -11.43 8.51 28.53
C ASP A 251 -10.99 7.74 27.27
N LEU A 252 -9.83 8.11 26.70
CA LEU A 252 -9.22 7.45 25.56
C LEU A 252 -7.69 7.46 25.68
N VAL A 253 -7.06 6.29 25.57
CA VAL A 253 -5.60 6.12 25.46
C VAL A 253 -5.27 5.55 24.09
N LEU A 254 -4.47 6.27 23.30
CA LEU A 254 -3.98 5.79 22.00
C LEU A 254 -2.48 5.52 22.07
N ILE A 255 -2.06 4.31 21.67
CA ILE A 255 -0.67 3.89 21.73
C ILE A 255 -0.11 3.82 20.30
N ASP A 256 0.85 4.70 20.00
CA ASP A 256 1.57 4.64 18.72
C ASP A 256 2.61 3.53 18.76
N THR A 257 2.68 2.74 17.70
CA THR A 257 3.56 1.58 17.66
C THR A 257 4.28 1.47 16.32
N PRO A 258 5.45 0.79 16.30
CA PRO A 258 6.09 0.45 15.04
C PRO A 258 5.22 -0.54 14.25
N PRO A 259 5.48 -0.72 12.94
CA PRO A 259 4.73 -1.65 12.09
C PRO A 259 4.67 -3.07 12.68
N LEU A 260 3.47 -3.64 12.73
CA LEU A 260 3.21 -4.90 13.45
C LEU A 260 3.96 -6.09 12.85
N LEU A 261 4.11 -6.12 11.53
CA LEU A 261 4.75 -7.23 10.82
C LEU A 261 6.29 -7.17 10.86
N HIS A 262 6.87 -6.01 11.23
CA HIS A 262 8.31 -5.79 11.15
C HIS A 262 9.00 -5.73 12.51
N VAL A 263 8.27 -5.40 13.58
CA VAL A 263 8.86 -5.16 14.90
C VAL A 263 8.22 -6.02 15.98
N ALA A 264 9.00 -6.96 16.51
CA ALA A 264 8.51 -8.00 17.41
C ALA A 264 7.89 -7.47 18.72
N TYR A 265 8.39 -6.37 19.27
CA TYR A 265 7.84 -5.84 20.52
C TYR A 265 6.49 -5.15 20.35
N THR A 266 6.09 -4.77 19.12
CA THR A 266 4.75 -4.27 18.82
C THR A 266 3.70 -5.31 19.23
N SER A 267 3.96 -6.60 18.98
CA SER A 267 3.06 -7.67 19.40
C SER A 267 2.90 -7.76 20.92
N ILE A 268 3.91 -7.36 21.69
CA ILE A 268 3.88 -7.41 23.16
C ILE A 268 3.03 -6.25 23.69
N ILE A 269 3.27 -5.03 23.19
CA ILE A 269 2.49 -3.84 23.54
C ILE A 269 1.01 -4.03 23.18
N SER A 270 0.73 -4.62 22.02
CA SER A 270 -0.64 -4.84 21.55
C SER A 270 -1.47 -5.66 22.54
N ARG A 271 -0.85 -6.59 23.30
CA ARG A 271 -1.55 -7.38 24.32
C ARG A 271 -1.98 -6.59 25.55
N TYR A 272 -1.41 -5.41 25.75
CA TYR A 272 -1.73 -4.56 26.89
C TYR A 272 -2.84 -3.54 26.58
N ALA A 273 -3.21 -3.39 25.31
CA ALA A 273 -4.34 -2.59 24.89
C ALA A 273 -5.64 -3.41 24.96
N ASP A 274 -6.76 -2.72 25.17
CA ASP A 274 -8.09 -3.32 25.18
C ASP A 274 -8.55 -3.73 23.77
N GLY A 275 -8.06 -3.01 22.76
CA GLY A 275 -8.36 -3.27 21.36
C GLY A 275 -7.34 -2.65 20.41
N ALA A 276 -7.50 -2.93 19.12
CA ALA A 276 -6.67 -2.39 18.06
C ALA A 276 -7.48 -1.50 17.12
N LEU A 277 -6.90 -0.37 16.73
CA LEU A 277 -7.37 0.47 15.63
C LEU A 277 -6.44 0.28 14.44
N LEU A 278 -6.94 -0.29 13.35
CA LEU A 278 -6.13 -0.57 12.17
C LEU A 278 -6.08 0.65 11.23
N VAL A 279 -4.93 0.90 10.62
CA VAL A 279 -4.78 1.85 9.52
C VAL A 279 -4.52 1.07 8.24
N VAL A 280 -5.45 1.19 7.29
CA VAL A 280 -5.41 0.48 6.01
C VAL A 280 -5.33 1.50 4.88
N ASN A 281 -4.31 1.41 4.04
CA ASN A 281 -4.16 2.33 2.92
C ASN A 281 -4.98 1.91 1.70
N HIS A 282 -5.51 2.91 0.99
CA HIS A 282 -5.88 2.75 -0.41
C HIS A 282 -4.66 2.29 -1.23
N GLY A 283 -4.85 1.23 -2.01
CA GLY A 283 -3.76 0.57 -2.74
C GLY A 283 -2.86 -0.34 -1.87
N GLY A 284 -3.15 -0.50 -0.58
CA GLY A 284 -2.47 -1.46 0.30
C GLY A 284 -2.75 -2.91 -0.12
N ALA A 285 -1.79 -3.80 0.12
CA ALA A 285 -1.90 -5.20 -0.31
C ALA A 285 -2.90 -5.97 0.56
N VAL A 286 -3.75 -6.81 -0.05
CA VAL A 286 -4.73 -7.61 0.69
C VAL A 286 -4.05 -8.61 1.63
N SER A 287 -3.00 -9.29 1.14
CA SER A 287 -2.24 -10.27 1.93
C SER A 287 -1.54 -9.67 3.15
N GLU A 288 -1.17 -8.39 3.09
CA GLU A 288 -0.59 -7.68 4.23
C GLU A 288 -1.63 -7.50 5.34
N LEU A 289 -2.86 -7.15 4.98
CA LEU A 289 -3.94 -6.99 5.95
C LEU A 289 -4.32 -8.33 6.58
N GLU A 290 -4.41 -9.39 5.78
CA GLU A 290 -4.64 -10.76 6.27
C GLU A 290 -3.58 -11.14 7.32
N GLU A 291 -2.29 -10.90 7.02
CA GLU A 291 -1.20 -11.19 7.97
C GLU A 291 -1.28 -10.35 9.26
N VAL A 292 -1.70 -9.08 9.16
CA VAL A 292 -1.93 -8.22 10.34
C VAL A 292 -3.06 -8.77 11.22
N VAL A 293 -4.18 -9.17 10.61
CA VAL A 293 -5.34 -9.71 11.33
C VAL A 293 -4.98 -11.04 11.98
N ASP A 294 -4.38 -11.97 11.24
CA ASP A 294 -3.88 -13.25 11.79
C ASP A 294 -2.94 -13.03 12.99
N ARG A 295 -2.09 -12.00 12.90
CA ARG A 295 -1.16 -11.65 13.97
C ARG A 295 -1.89 -11.12 15.20
N LEU A 296 -2.88 -10.26 15.03
CA LEU A 296 -3.70 -9.72 16.13
C LEU A 296 -4.52 -10.82 16.81
N ASP A 297 -5.08 -11.75 16.04
CA ASP A 297 -5.81 -12.90 16.55
C ASP A 297 -4.90 -13.82 17.39
N PHE A 298 -3.69 -14.11 16.89
CA PHE A 298 -2.70 -14.87 17.64
C PHE A 298 -2.30 -14.18 18.97
N ILE A 299 -2.23 -12.85 18.97
CA ILE A 299 -1.91 -12.03 20.14
C ILE A 299 -3.08 -12.00 21.16
N GLY A 300 -4.31 -12.11 20.65
CA GLY A 300 -5.56 -12.00 21.40
C GLY A 300 -6.09 -10.56 21.52
N THR A 301 -5.67 -9.66 20.63
CA THR A 301 -6.10 -8.25 20.62
C THR A 301 -7.10 -8.02 19.49
N LYS A 302 -8.36 -7.71 19.83
CA LYS A 302 -9.41 -7.57 18.83
C LYS A 302 -9.36 -6.20 18.13
N PRO A 303 -9.51 -6.15 16.80
CA PRO A 303 -9.81 -4.91 16.10
C PRO A 303 -11.15 -4.33 16.60
N ILE A 304 -11.18 -3.04 16.96
CA ILE A 304 -12.45 -2.31 17.21
C ILE A 304 -12.99 -1.65 15.94
N GLY A 305 -12.14 -1.56 14.91
CA GLY A 305 -12.44 -0.94 13.64
C GLY A 305 -11.16 -0.53 12.90
N TYR A 306 -11.34 0.10 11.74
CA TYR A 306 -10.22 0.55 10.92
C TYR A 306 -10.44 1.92 10.27
N VAL A 307 -9.34 2.64 10.05
CA VAL A 307 -9.31 3.87 9.26
C VAL A 307 -8.79 3.54 7.86
N TYR A 308 -9.60 3.85 6.84
CA TYR A 308 -9.22 3.72 5.44
C TYR A 308 -8.49 4.99 4.99
N ASN A 309 -7.17 4.93 4.90
CA ASN A 309 -6.29 6.07 4.71
C ASN A 309 -5.92 6.28 3.23
N ARG A 310 -5.62 7.53 2.87
CA ARG A 310 -5.17 7.97 1.52
C ARG A 310 -6.15 7.61 0.40
N SER A 311 -7.44 7.60 0.71
CA SER A 311 -8.45 7.37 -0.32
C SER A 311 -8.49 8.54 -1.31
N PRO A 312 -8.80 8.28 -2.59
CA PRO A 312 -9.02 9.35 -3.55
C PRO A 312 -10.28 10.14 -3.17
N LEU A 313 -10.24 11.47 -3.32
CA LEU A 313 -11.43 12.30 -3.12
C LEU A 313 -12.57 11.87 -4.05
N ARG A 314 -13.75 11.67 -3.48
CA ARG A 314 -14.94 11.27 -4.24
C ARG A 314 -15.78 12.49 -4.65
N SER A 315 -16.49 12.36 -5.77
CA SER A 315 -17.33 13.43 -6.31
C SER A 315 -18.52 13.77 -5.40
N ASP A 316 -19.07 12.77 -4.70
CA ASP A 316 -20.12 12.97 -3.68
C ASP A 316 -19.61 13.79 -2.49
N GLN A 317 -18.36 13.60 -2.08
CA GLN A 317 -17.71 14.44 -1.08
C GLN A 317 -17.42 15.85 -1.60
N THR A 318 -17.19 16.02 -2.91
CA THR A 318 -17.02 17.36 -3.52
C THR A 318 -18.28 18.22 -3.53
N GLU A 319 -19.45 17.61 -3.59
CA GLU A 319 -20.73 18.33 -3.58
C GLU A 319 -21.11 18.86 -2.19
N ILE A 320 -20.57 18.25 -1.11
CA ILE A 320 -20.82 18.66 0.29
C ILE A 320 -20.10 19.97 0.63
N GLU A 321 -19.22 20.50 -0.23
CA GLU A 321 -18.49 21.76 0.04
C GLU A 321 -19.40 22.95 0.36
N GLY A 322 -20.59 23.01 -0.26
CA GLY A 322 -21.61 24.01 0.07
C GLY A 322 -22.15 23.84 1.49
N SER A 323 -22.47 22.60 1.88
CA SER A 323 -22.98 22.28 3.22
C SER A 323 -21.91 22.41 4.31
N LEU A 324 -20.64 22.09 4.00
CA LEU A 324 -19.52 22.24 4.93
C LEU A 324 -19.21 23.72 5.22
N LYS A 325 -19.32 24.60 4.22
CA LYS A 325 -19.20 26.06 4.44
C LYS A 325 -20.28 26.60 5.37
N ASP A 326 -21.49 26.08 5.27
CA ASP A 326 -22.61 26.46 6.14
C ASP A 326 -22.47 25.89 7.56
N ILE A 327 -21.85 24.70 7.72
CA ILE A 327 -21.62 24.05 9.03
C ILE A 327 -20.38 24.60 9.75
N LEU A 328 -19.29 24.83 9.02
CA LEU A 328 -17.98 25.13 9.61
C LEU A 328 -17.64 26.64 9.59
N GLY A 329 -18.37 27.45 8.82
CA GLY A 329 -18.17 28.90 8.69
C GLY A 329 -17.14 29.28 7.62
N GLY A 330 -17.43 30.30 6.81
CA GLY A 330 -16.63 30.65 5.63
C GLY A 330 -15.22 31.16 5.94
N GLY A 331 -14.19 30.39 5.58
CA GLY A 331 -12.79 30.82 5.44
C GLY A 331 -12.33 30.89 3.98
N PRO A 332 -11.24 31.61 3.65
CA PRO A 332 -10.92 32.01 2.28
C PRO A 332 -10.64 30.80 1.38
N THR A 333 -11.33 30.77 0.26
CA THR A 333 -11.22 29.74 -0.78
C THR A 333 -9.81 29.75 -1.37
N SER A 334 -9.04 28.68 -1.14
CA SER A 334 -7.92 28.34 -2.02
C SER A 334 -8.51 27.98 -3.39
N GLY A 335 -8.19 28.78 -4.41
CA GLY A 335 -8.78 28.71 -5.73
C GLY A 335 -8.44 27.41 -6.47
N ALA A 336 -9.44 26.58 -6.71
CA ALA A 336 -9.43 25.64 -7.82
C ALA A 336 -9.99 26.31 -9.08
N ALA A 337 -9.28 26.17 -10.19
CA ALA A 337 -9.57 26.79 -11.48
C ALA A 337 -10.97 26.44 -12.03
N PRO A 338 -11.62 27.33 -12.79
CA PRO A 338 -12.95 27.07 -13.32
C PRO A 338 -12.85 26.08 -14.48
N THR A 339 -13.43 24.88 -14.32
CA THR A 339 -13.78 24.04 -15.46
C THR A 339 -14.97 24.67 -16.17
N SER A 340 -14.68 25.27 -17.31
CA SER A 340 -15.65 25.80 -18.25
C SER A 340 -16.32 24.65 -19.00
N GLY A 341 -17.65 24.70 -19.14
CA GLY A 341 -18.36 24.01 -20.23
C GLY A 341 -19.64 23.27 -19.87
N GLU A 342 -20.70 23.98 -19.50
CA GLU A 342 -22.06 23.60 -19.93
C GLU A 342 -22.57 24.66 -20.90
N PRO A 343 -23.33 24.26 -21.94
CA PRO A 343 -24.48 25.01 -22.37
C PRO A 343 -25.78 24.23 -22.13
N LYS A 344 -26.72 24.96 -21.51
CA LYS A 344 -28.05 24.56 -21.06
C LYS A 344 -29.06 24.32 -22.21
N LYS A 345 -29.91 23.30 -21.96
CA LYS A 345 -31.40 23.25 -22.07
C LYS A 345 -32.12 23.35 -23.42
N GLY A 346 -33.13 22.48 -23.60
CA GLY A 346 -34.22 22.71 -24.58
C GLY A 346 -35.37 21.70 -24.68
N ARG A 347 -35.88 21.17 -23.56
CA ARG A 347 -37.28 20.75 -23.26
C ARG A 347 -38.29 20.65 -24.46
N PHE A 348 -38.52 19.46 -25.00
CA PHE A 348 -39.69 19.15 -25.84
C PHE A 348 -40.79 18.48 -25.00
N GLN A 349 -41.84 19.21 -24.64
CA GLN A 349 -43.10 18.62 -24.17
C GLN A 349 -44.31 19.33 -24.78
N ARG A 350 -45.02 18.56 -25.62
CA ARG A 350 -46.48 18.51 -25.88
C ARG A 350 -47.32 19.68 -25.34
N ARG A 351 -47.92 20.44 -26.26
CA ARG A 351 -49.21 21.11 -26.02
C ARG A 351 -50.32 20.44 -26.83
N LYS A 352 -51.41 20.21 -26.11
CA LYS A 352 -52.68 19.57 -26.48
C LYS A 352 -53.50 20.50 -27.39
N LYS A 353 -54.36 19.83 -28.16
CA LYS A 353 -55.54 20.26 -28.93
C LYS A 353 -56.37 21.44 -28.41
N GLU A 354 -57.10 22.01 -29.37
CA GLU A 354 -58.37 22.79 -29.30
C GLU A 354 -58.30 24.28 -28.95
N LYS A 355 -58.44 25.14 -29.98
CA LYS A 355 -59.74 25.72 -30.33
C LYS A 355 -59.67 26.48 -31.67
N VAL A 356 -60.70 26.22 -32.46
CA VAL A 356 -61.15 26.95 -33.65
C VAL A 356 -61.56 28.38 -33.25
N GLU A 357 -61.03 29.40 -33.93
CA GLU A 357 -61.86 30.42 -34.63
C GLU A 357 -61.01 31.38 -35.51
N LYS A 358 -61.33 31.35 -36.82
CA LYS A 358 -61.40 32.44 -37.80
C LYS A 358 -60.34 33.57 -37.78
N ALA A 359 -59.54 33.63 -38.84
CA ALA A 359 -59.67 34.63 -39.91
C ALA A 359 -58.54 34.45 -40.94
N GLY A 360 -58.91 34.30 -42.22
CA GLY A 360 -57.98 34.25 -43.37
C GLY A 360 -58.09 32.96 -44.15
#